data_AF-A0A7W5LRT2-F1
#
_entry.id   AF-A0A7W5LRT2-F1
#
_cell.length_a   1.000
_cell.length_b   1.000
_cell.length_c   1.000
_cell.angle_alpha   90.00
_cell.angle_beta   90.00
_cell.angle_gamma   90.00
#
_symmetry.space_group_name_H-M   'P 1'
#
loop_
_entity.id
_entity.type
_entity.pdbx_description
1 polymer ?
#
loop_
_entity_poly.entity_id
_entity_poly.type
_entity_poly.pdbx_seq_one_letter_code
_entity_poly.pdbx_strand_id
1 'polypeptide(L)' 'MGTSLVERLTECVGQIEELSQRISRIQAGEIHHQARFGDGPWEDVTAIVLAHYERLLEDYKYFAEDLRRRIDKGES' A
#
# COMPACT_ATOMS: atom_id res chain seq x y z
N MET A 1 3.00 -25.66 1.46
CA MET A 1 1.87 -25.33 2.34
C MET A 1 1.54 -23.88 2.05
N GLY A 2 0.34 -23.56 1.57
CA GLY A 2 -0.03 -22.17 1.27
C GLY A 2 -0.22 -21.38 2.57
N THR A 3 0.11 -20.10 2.57
CA THR A 3 -0.20 -19.19 3.68
C THR A 3 -1.71 -19.16 3.90
N SER A 4 -2.14 -19.33 5.15
CA SER A 4 -3.55 -19.34 5.53
C SER A 4 -4.23 -18.01 5.21
N LEU A 5 -5.55 -18.00 5.08
CA LEU A 5 -6.30 -16.75 4.87
C LEU A 5 -6.07 -15.73 6.00
N VAL A 6 -5.87 -16.19 7.24
CA VAL A 6 -5.61 -15.34 8.41
C VAL A 6 -4.22 -14.69 8.33
N GLU A 7 -3.19 -15.43 7.94
CA GLU A 7 -1.84 -14.88 7.73
C GLU A 7 -1.85 -13.81 6.64
N ARG A 8 -2.52 -14.10 5.51
CA ARG A 8 -2.66 -13.14 4.41
C ARG A 8 -3.42 -11.89 4.83
N LEU A 9 -4.46 -12.02 5.67
CA LEU A 9 -5.20 -10.86 6.19
C LEU A 9 -4.31 -10.02 7.11
N THR A 10 -3.51 -10.67 7.96
CA THR A 10 -2.56 -10.00 8.85
C THR A 10 -1.51 -9.23 8.06
N GLU A 11 -0.96 -9.82 6.99
CA GLU A 11 -0.05 -9.15 6.06
C GLU A 11 -0.71 -7.92 5.41
N CYS A 12 -1.97 -8.04 4.97
CA CYS A 12 -2.70 -6.91 4.38
C CYS A 12 -2.90 -5.77 5.36
N VAL A 13 -3.26 -6.05 6.62
CA VAL A 13 -3.41 -5.02 7.65
C VAL A 13 -2.08 -4.30 7.89
N GLY A 14 -0.97 -5.02 7.96
CA GLY A 14 0.36 -4.41 8.08
C GLY A 14 0.69 -3.48 6.89
N GLN A 15 0.38 -3.90 5.66
CA GLN A 15 0.58 -3.07 4.48
C GLN A 15 -0.33 -1.82 4.46
N ILE A 16 -1.58 -1.95 4.93
CA ILE A 16 -2.51 -0.82 5.06
C ILE A 16 -1.96 0.23 6.05
N GLU A 17 -1.45 -0.21 7.19
CA GLU A 17 -0.86 0.67 8.21
C GLU A 17 0.39 1.39 7.67
N GLU A 18 1.30 0.64 7.05
CA GLU A 18 2.53 1.19 6.46
C GLU A 18 2.22 2.23 5.37
N LEU A 19 1.34 1.88 4.42
CA LEU A 19 0.95 2.79 3.34
C LEU A 19 0.26 4.04 3.88
N SER A 20 -0.64 3.90 4.85
CA SER A 20 -1.33 5.04 5.48
C SER A 20 -0.35 5.99 6.16
N GLN A 21 0.62 5.45 6.91
CA GLN A 21 1.67 6.27 7.52
C GLN A 21 2.52 6.99 6.46
N ARG A 22 2.92 6.28 5.40
CA ARG A 22 3.77 6.84 4.34
C ARG A 22 3.06 7.94 3.56
N ILE A 23 1.80 7.74 3.21
CA ILE A 23 0.93 8.75 2.59
C ILE A 23 0.83 9.99 3.48
N SER A 24 0.54 9.81 4.77
CA SER A 24 0.42 10.93 5.71
C SER A 24 1.70 11.76 5.77
N ARG A 25 2.87 11.12 5.77
CA ARG A 25 4.17 11.82 5.82
C ARG A 25 4.48 12.56 4.52
N ILE A 26 4.10 12.02 3.37
CA ILE A 26 4.20 12.74 2.08
C ILE A 26 3.28 13.96 2.08
N GLN A 27 2.02 13.80 2.49
CA GLN A 27 1.04 14.89 2.54
C GLN A 27 1.43 15.98 3.55
N ALA A 28 2.12 15.62 4.64
CA ALA A 28 2.71 16.56 5.60
C ALA A 28 3.98 17.27 5.08
N GLY A 29 4.49 16.90 3.90
CA GLY A 29 5.73 17.45 3.33
C GLY A 29 7.00 16.93 4.01
N GLU A 30 6.92 15.84 4.78
CA GLU A 30 8.09 15.24 5.44
C GLU A 30 8.90 14.34 4.49
N ILE A 31 8.25 13.79 3.47
CA ILE A 31 8.87 12.89 2.49
C ILE A 31 8.66 13.45 1.10
N HIS A 32 9.76 13.54 0.34
CA HIS A 32 9.77 13.89 -1.07
C HIS A 32 10.41 12.75 -1.87
N HIS A 33 9.96 12.56 -3.10
CA HIS A 33 10.51 11.56 -4.00
C HIS A 33 11.05 12.26 -5.25
N GLN A 34 12.27 11.88 -5.63
CA GLN A 34 12.88 12.33 -6.87
C GLN A 34 13.26 11.12 -7.71
N ALA A 35 13.09 11.25 -9.02
CA ALA A 35 13.53 10.25 -9.99
C ALA A 35 14.40 10.91 -11.05
N ARG A 36 15.31 10.11 -11.64
CA ARG A 36 16.15 10.52 -12.77
C ARG A 36 15.85 9.60 -13.94
N PHE A 37 15.49 10.18 -15.08
CA PHE A 37 15.20 9.44 -16.29
C PHE A 37 16.40 9.49 -17.25
N GLY A 38 17.10 8.36 -17.39
CA GLY A 38 18.37 8.28 -18.12
C GLY A 38 19.41 9.23 -17.52
N ASP A 39 20.07 10.01 -18.37
CA ASP A 39 21.05 11.00 -17.95
C ASP A 39 20.45 12.39 -17.66
N GLY A 40 19.11 12.53 -17.66
CA GLY A 40 18.40 13.78 -17.40
C GLY A 40 18.58 14.34 -15.97
N PRO A 41 18.01 15.50 -15.64
CA PRO A 41 18.03 16.03 -14.28
C PRO A 41 17.19 15.18 -13.31
N TRP A 42 17.36 15.40 -12.01
CA TRP A 42 16.43 14.90 -11.00
C TRP A 42 15.12 15.69 -11.08
N GLU A 43 14.01 14.97 -11.17
CA GLU A 43 12.66 15.53 -11.21
C GLU A 43 11.90 15.15 -9.95
N ASP A 44 11.07 16.08 -9.44
CA ASP A 44 10.14 15.80 -8.36
C ASP A 44 9.00 14.93 -8.88
N VAL A 45 8.90 13.72 -8.33
CA VAL A 45 7.86 12.73 -8.65
C VAL A 45 6.96 12.43 -7.46
N THR A 46 7.00 13.27 -6.42
CA THR A 46 6.28 13.06 -5.16
C THR A 46 4.77 12.87 -5.39
N ALA A 47 4.17 13.67 -6.27
CA ALA A 47 2.74 13.56 -6.60
C ALA A 47 2.39 12.22 -7.29
N ILE A 48 3.28 11.71 -8.15
CA ILE A 48 3.08 10.43 -8.84
C ILE A 48 3.18 9.27 -7.85
N VAL A 49 4.18 9.32 -6.96
CA VAL A 49 4.36 8.31 -5.91
C VAL A 49 3.21 8.33 -4.92
N LEU A 50 2.72 9.51 -4.54
CA LEU A 50 1.56 9.66 -3.66
C LEU A 50 0.33 8.98 -4.26
N ALA A 51 -0.02 9.31 -5.50
CA ALA A 51 -1.17 8.70 -6.20
C ALA A 51 -1.03 7.17 -6.31
N HIS A 52 0.20 6.66 -6.50
CA HIS A 52 0.45 5.23 -6.52
C HIS A 52 0.22 4.58 -5.15
N TYR A 53 0.70 5.19 -4.07
CA TYR A 53 0.47 4.67 -2.71
C TYR A 53 -1.00 4.74 -2.31
N GLU A 54 -1.72 5.80 -2.66
CA GLU A 54 -3.16 5.92 -2.40
C GLU A 54 -3.94 4.80 -3.09
N ARG A 55 -3.61 4.49 -4.35
CA ARG A 55 -4.20 3.38 -5.08
C ARG A 55 -3.87 2.02 -4.45
N LEU A 56 -2.60 1.78 -4.10
CA LEU A 56 -2.21 0.55 -3.41
C LEU A 56 -2.96 0.37 -2.08
N LEU A 57 -3.15 1.47 -1.33
CA LEU A 57 -3.90 1.43 -0.08
C LEU A 57 -5.35 1.00 -0.31
N GLU A 58 -6.00 1.50 -1.36
CA GLU A 58 -7.35 1.06 -1.74
C GLU A 58 -7.39 -0.41 -2.13
N ASP A 59 -6.43 -0.87 -2.93
CA ASP A 59 -6.32 -2.27 -3.35
C ASP A 59 -6.15 -3.21 -2.14
N TYR A 60 -5.29 -2.85 -1.18
CA TYR A 60 -5.10 -3.64 0.05
C TYR A 60 -6.33 -3.63 0.96
N LYS A 61 -7.05 -2.49 1.08
CA LYS A 61 -8.31 -2.43 1.83
C LYS A 61 -9.36 -3.37 1.21
N TYR A 62 -9.53 -3.31 -0.09
CA TYR A 62 -10.44 -4.22 -0.82
C TYR A 62 -10.06 -5.68 -0.61
N PHE A 63 -8.77 -6.00 -0.73
CA PHE A 63 -8.29 -7.36 -0.56
C PHE A 63 -8.44 -7.87 0.89
N ALA A 64 -8.18 -7.04 1.89
CA ALA A 64 -8.42 -7.37 3.30
C ALA A 64 -9.90 -7.65 3.59
N GLU A 65 -10.81 -6.85 3.03
CA GLU A 65 -12.26 -7.09 3.14
C GLU A 65 -12.67 -8.40 2.46
N ASP A 66 -12.10 -8.72 1.31
CA ASP A 66 -12.33 -10.00 0.63
C ASP A 66 -11.88 -11.18 1.49
N LEU A 67 -10.66 -11.14 2.02
CA LEU A 67 -10.12 -12.17 2.91
C LEU A 67 -10.99 -12.35 4.16
N ARG A 68 -11.42 -11.24 4.79
CA ARG A 68 -12.33 -11.30 5.94
C ARG A 68 -13.63 -12.02 5.59
N ARG A 69 -14.27 -11.67 4.48
CA ARG A 69 -15.51 -12.34 4.03
C ARG A 69 -15.34 -13.83 3.78
N ARG A 70 -14.16 -14.26 3.32
CA ARG A 70 -13.86 -15.69 3.08
C ARG A 70 -13.64 -16.45 4.38
N ILE A 71 -12.93 -15.85 5.33
CA ILE A 71 -12.77 -16.38 6.69
C ILE A 71 -14.13 -16.53 7.37
N ASP A 72 -14.99 -15.51 7.28
CA ASP A 72 -16.35 -15.54 7.85
C ASP A 72 -17.23 -16.65 7.25
N LYS A 73 -16.94 -17.08 6.01
CA LYS A 73 -17.59 -18.22 5.35
C LYS A 73 -16.99 -19.58 5.72
N GLY A 74 -15.94 -19.61 6.55
CA GLY A 74 -15.24 -20.82 6.96
C GLY A 74 -14.23 -21.35 5.93
N GLU A 75 -13.79 -20.53 4.97
CA GLU A 75 -12.67 -20.89 4.10
C GLU A 75 -11.35 -20.91 4.90
N SER A 76 -10.40 -21.75 4.52
CA SER A 76 -9.10 -21.94 5.20
C SER A 76 -7.93 -21.71 4.26
#